data_AF-A0A9Q0JM07-F1
#
_entry.id   AF-A0A9Q0JM07-F1
#
_cell.length_a   1.000
_cell.length_b   1.000
_cell.length_c   1.000
_cell.angle_alpha   90.00
_cell.angle_beta   90.00
_cell.angle_gamma   90.00
#
_symmetry.space_group_name_H-M   'P 1'
#
loop_
_entity.id
_entity.type
_entity.pdbx_description
1 polymer ?
#
loop_
_entity_poly.entity_id
_entity_poly.type
_entity_poly.pdbx_seq_one_letter_code
_entity_poly.pdbx_strand_id
1 'polypeptide(L)'
;MGIKHWSHEHDGLQLEIYRYGDGDSWIGFCCGCSRELGGPSYLCREFGCFFRLCESCFQSSYPPQVPHHPLHPPHPLVLTTRYATWSTDNGYICDGCDCFLVGFVYRCEECDFNLDVNCALLMNNNRILESSKPKAARRTKQHYIHPDHLLALFN
;
A
#
# COMPACT_ATOMS: atom_id res chain seq x y z
N MET A 1 11.25 -11.91 -22.46
CA MET A 1 11.95 -11.02 -21.51
C MET A 1 10.90 -10.14 -20.86
N GLY A 2 10.66 -10.32 -19.56
CA GLY A 2 9.70 -9.52 -18.81
C GLY A 2 10.32 -8.23 -18.26
N ILE A 3 9.51 -7.22 -17.98
CA ILE A 3 9.97 -6.01 -17.27
C ILE A 3 10.16 -6.37 -15.80
N LYS A 4 11.27 -5.91 -15.19
CA LYS A 4 11.58 -6.08 -13.77
C LYS A 4 11.45 -4.74 -13.05
N HIS A 5 11.10 -4.79 -11.77
CA HIS A 5 11.16 -3.64 -10.88
C HIS A 5 11.91 -4.03 -9.59
N TRP A 6 12.70 -3.12 -9.02
CA TRP A 6 13.55 -3.40 -7.85
C TRP A 6 12.75 -3.81 -6.60
N SER A 7 11.48 -3.38 -6.54
CA SER A 7 10.61 -3.62 -5.39
C SER A 7 9.78 -4.91 -5.49
N HIS A 8 9.97 -5.69 -6.55
CA HIS A 8 9.13 -6.84 -6.86
C HIS A 8 9.97 -8.03 -7.31
N GLU A 9 9.65 -9.21 -6.76
CA GLU A 9 10.47 -10.41 -6.93
C GLU A 9 10.27 -11.08 -8.30
N HIS A 10 9.04 -11.14 -8.80
CA HIS A 10 8.75 -11.77 -10.08
C HIS A 10 9.31 -10.95 -11.25
N ASP A 11 9.93 -11.65 -12.20
CA ASP A 11 10.34 -11.10 -13.48
C ASP A 11 9.18 -11.28 -14.47
N GLY A 12 8.59 -10.20 -14.97
CA GLY A 12 7.39 -10.39 -15.81
C GLY A 12 6.34 -9.29 -15.77
N LEU A 13 6.68 -8.09 -15.28
CA LEU A 13 5.73 -6.99 -15.29
C LEU A 13 5.32 -6.67 -16.73
N GLN A 14 4.03 -6.42 -16.91
CA GLN A 14 3.45 -6.04 -18.20
C GLN A 14 2.89 -4.63 -18.10
N LEU A 15 3.21 -3.80 -19.10
CA LEU A 15 2.65 -2.47 -19.23
C LEU A 15 1.25 -2.56 -19.85
N GLU A 16 0.25 -2.07 -19.15
CA GLU A 16 -1.15 -2.05 -19.59
C GLU A 16 -1.77 -0.68 -19.32
N ILE A 17 -2.82 -0.34 -20.07
CA ILE A 17 -3.58 0.90 -19.85
C ILE A 17 -4.80 0.56 -19.00
N TYR A 18 -4.77 0.94 -17.73
CA TYR A 18 -5.90 0.76 -16.84
C TYR A 18 -6.98 1.80 -17.15
N ARG A 19 -8.18 1.35 -17.53
CA ARG A 19 -9.30 2.21 -17.91
C ARG A 19 -10.45 2.04 -16.91
N TYR A 20 -11.02 3.15 -16.50
CA TYR A 20 -12.20 3.17 -15.64
C TYR A 20 -13.41 2.65 -16.43
N GLY A 21 -14.03 1.55 -15.98
CA GLY A 21 -15.33 1.09 -16.50
C GLY A 21 -15.35 -0.16 -17.40
N ASP A 22 -14.25 -0.87 -17.60
CA ASP A 22 -14.20 -2.10 -18.41
C ASP A 22 -14.67 -3.36 -17.63
N GLY A 23 -15.81 -3.27 -16.94
CA GLY A 23 -16.52 -4.43 -16.38
C GLY A 23 -15.88 -5.17 -15.19
N ASP A 24 -14.62 -4.92 -14.86
CA ASP A 24 -13.98 -5.40 -13.63
C ASP A 24 -14.38 -4.49 -12.46
N SER A 25 -15.22 -5.00 -11.57
CA SER A 25 -15.75 -4.29 -10.39
C SER A 25 -14.70 -3.99 -9.30
N TRP A 26 -13.42 -4.30 -9.54
CA TRP A 26 -12.33 -4.01 -8.60
C TRP A 26 -11.44 -2.89 -9.13
N ILE A 27 -11.59 -1.69 -8.53
CA ILE A 27 -10.70 -0.55 -8.75
C ILE A 27 -9.29 -0.95 -8.27
N GLY A 28 -8.34 -1.02 -9.19
CA GLY A 28 -6.94 -1.31 -8.90
C GLY A 28 -6.22 -0.09 -8.31
N PHE A 29 -5.65 -0.23 -7.11
CA PHE A 29 -4.81 0.82 -6.49
C PHE A 29 -3.31 0.59 -6.72
N CYS A 30 -2.55 1.63 -7.06
CA CYS A 30 -1.09 1.55 -7.17
C CYS A 30 -0.45 1.16 -5.84
N CYS A 31 0.40 0.13 -5.83
CA CYS A 31 1.17 -0.27 -4.66
C CYS A 31 2.16 0.81 -4.20
N GLY A 32 2.59 1.73 -5.07
CA GLY A 32 3.58 2.74 -4.70
C GLY A 32 3.01 4.00 -4.05
N CYS A 33 1.89 4.50 -4.55
CA CYS A 33 1.30 5.76 -4.06
C CYS A 33 -0.09 5.60 -3.42
N SER A 34 -0.63 4.38 -3.37
CA SER A 34 -1.97 4.06 -2.88
C SER A 34 -3.12 4.81 -3.61
N ARG A 35 -2.83 5.45 -4.75
CA ARG A 35 -3.85 6.07 -5.60
C ARG A 35 -4.43 5.06 -6.56
N GLU A 36 -5.66 5.30 -6.99
CA GLU A 36 -6.30 4.54 -8.07
C GLU A 36 -5.43 4.56 -9.33
N LEU A 37 -5.38 3.42 -10.02
CA LEU A 37 -4.75 3.34 -11.33
C LEU A 37 -5.66 4.00 -12.37
N GLY A 38 -5.07 4.88 -13.16
CA GLY A 38 -5.71 5.49 -14.31
C GLY A 38 -4.65 5.73 -15.37
N GLY A 39 -4.71 4.99 -16.48
CA GLY A 39 -3.71 5.04 -17.53
C GLY A 39 -2.60 3.99 -17.41
N PRO A 40 -1.42 4.26 -18.00
CA PRO A 40 -0.32 3.30 -18.08
C PRO A 40 0.13 2.80 -16.70
N SER A 41 0.15 1.48 -16.55
CA SER A 41 0.42 0.78 -15.30
C SER A 41 1.17 -0.52 -15.56
N TYR A 42 2.06 -0.89 -14.64
CA TYR A 42 2.85 -2.12 -14.69
C TYR A 42 2.23 -3.15 -13.75
N LEU A 43 1.74 -4.25 -14.28
CA LEU A 43 1.05 -5.31 -13.53
C LEU A 43 1.87 -6.59 -13.53
N CYS A 44 1.90 -7.27 -12.38
CA CYS A 44 2.35 -8.66 -12.32
C CYS A 44 1.19 -9.58 -12.71
N ARG A 45 1.45 -10.51 -13.63
CA ARG A 45 0.47 -11.51 -14.09
C ARG A 45 0.75 -12.92 -13.54
N GLU A 46 1.75 -13.05 -12.67
CA GLU A 46 2.01 -14.28 -11.95
C GLU A 46 0.76 -14.65 -11.12
N PHE A 47 0.38 -15.93 -11.13
CA PHE A 47 -0.85 -16.38 -10.49
C PHE A 47 -0.85 -16.05 -8.99
N GLY A 48 -1.90 -15.35 -8.53
CA GLY A 48 -2.03 -14.93 -7.13
C GLY A 48 -1.23 -13.68 -6.75
N CYS A 49 -0.55 -13.02 -7.69
CA CYS A 49 0.18 -11.79 -7.45
C CYS A 49 -0.68 -10.55 -7.77
N PHE A 50 -0.83 -9.65 -6.80
CA PHE A 50 -1.60 -8.41 -6.95
C PHE A 50 -0.73 -7.15 -7.13
N PHE A 51 0.56 -7.33 -7.41
CA PHE A 51 1.49 -6.21 -7.56
C PHE A 51 1.15 -5.39 -8.80
N ARG A 52 1.03 -4.08 -8.60
CA ARG A 52 0.69 -3.12 -9.64
C ARG A 52 1.23 -1.74 -9.32
N LEU A 53 1.87 -1.09 -10.29
CA LEU A 53 2.37 0.28 -10.16
C LEU A 53 1.81 1.14 -11.28
N CYS A 54 1.42 2.38 -10.98
CA CYS A 54 1.26 3.37 -12.03
C CYS A 54 2.64 3.72 -12.61
N GLU A 55 2.67 4.23 -13.84
CA GLU A 55 3.91 4.57 -14.55
C GLU A 55 4.86 5.45 -13.71
N SER A 56 4.32 6.47 -13.04
CA SER A 56 5.13 7.34 -12.17
C SER A 56 5.82 6.58 -11.03
N CYS A 57 5.14 5.62 -10.38
CA CYS A 57 5.71 4.84 -9.28
C CYS A 57 6.72 3.79 -9.76
N PHE A 58 6.55 3.28 -10.99
CA PHE A 58 7.55 2.40 -11.61
C PHE A 58 8.85 3.13 -11.92
N GLN A 59 8.76 4.39 -12.32
CA GLN A 59 9.92 5.26 -12.60
C GLN A 59 10.49 5.92 -11.33
N SER A 60 9.75 5.89 -10.22
CA SER A 60 10.15 6.53 -8.98
C SER A 60 11.25 5.76 -8.27
N SER A 61 12.19 6.51 -7.70
CA SER A 61 13.14 6.00 -6.72
C SER A 61 12.72 6.50 -5.35
N TYR A 62 12.24 5.60 -4.50
CA TYR A 62 11.93 5.90 -3.10
C TYR A 62 13.18 5.69 -2.26
N PRO A 63 13.48 6.56 -1.28
CA PRO A 63 14.62 6.34 -0.41
C PRO A 63 14.42 5.03 0.36
N PRO A 64 15.44 4.16 0.44
CA PRO A 64 15.31 2.89 1.13
C PRO A 64 15.04 3.07 2.62
N GLN A 65 15.39 4.22 3.19
CA GLN A 65 15.16 4.54 4.59
C GLN A 65 14.84 6.03 4.81
N VAL A 66 14.10 6.32 5.88
CA VAL A 66 13.87 7.65 6.44
C VAL A 66 14.42 7.66 7.87
N PRO A 67 15.63 8.21 8.11
CA PRO A 67 16.34 8.04 9.39
C PRO A 67 15.75 8.83 10.56
N HIS A 68 15.14 9.98 10.29
CA HIS A 68 14.64 10.91 11.32
C HIS A 68 13.26 11.43 10.97
N HIS A 69 12.25 10.55 10.97
CA HIS A 69 10.89 10.98 10.70
C HIS A 69 10.34 11.79 11.88
N PRO A 70 9.71 12.96 11.70
CA PRO A 70 9.23 13.80 12.81
C PRO A 70 8.25 13.09 13.76
N LEU A 71 7.44 12.17 13.24
CA LEU A 71 6.51 11.36 14.05
C LEU A 71 7.17 10.15 14.74
N HIS A 72 8.38 9.77 14.32
CA HIS A 72 9.15 8.69 14.93
C HIS A 72 10.66 8.98 14.89
N PRO A 73 11.15 9.96 15.69
CA PRO A 73 12.57 10.35 15.67
C PRO A 73 13.59 9.28 16.12
N PRO A 74 13.28 8.35 17.04
CA PRO A 74 14.31 7.46 17.61
C PRO A 74 14.93 6.45 16.65
N HIS A 75 14.17 5.94 15.68
CA HIS A 75 14.60 4.85 14.82
C HIS A 75 14.34 5.17 13.34
N PRO A 76 15.18 4.65 12.42
CA PRO A 76 14.94 4.77 11.00
C PRO A 76 13.70 3.97 10.60
N LEU A 77 12.98 4.50 9.62
CA LEU A 77 11.94 3.74 8.92
C LEU A 77 12.53 3.15 7.65
N VAL A 78 12.31 1.86 7.41
CA VAL A 78 12.80 1.14 6.23
C VAL A 78 11.66 0.94 5.25
N LEU A 79 11.93 1.19 3.97
CA LEU A 79 10.98 0.93 2.89
C LEU A 79 10.85 -0.57 2.67
N THR A 80 9.62 -1.07 2.71
CA THR A 80 9.29 -2.47 2.44
C THR A 80 8.04 -2.58 1.58
N THR A 81 7.88 -3.71 0.89
CA THR A 81 6.69 -4.02 0.11
C THR A 81 5.81 -4.99 0.88
N ARG A 82 4.57 -4.60 1.15
CA ARG A 82 3.53 -5.44 1.76
C ARG A 82 2.42 -5.70 0.78
N TYR A 83 2.24 -6.97 0.45
CA TYR A 83 1.09 -7.43 -0.32
C TYR A 83 -0.05 -7.76 0.64
N ALA A 84 -1.27 -7.35 0.32
CA ALA A 84 -2.44 -7.87 1.02
C ALA A 84 -2.54 -9.37 0.70
N THR A 85 -2.16 -10.23 1.63
CA THR A 85 -2.42 -11.66 1.55
C THR A 85 -3.83 -11.90 2.09
N TRP A 86 -4.59 -12.80 1.45
CA TRP A 86 -5.96 -13.14 1.86
C TRP A 86 -6.04 -13.70 3.29
N SER A 87 -4.93 -14.24 3.76
CA SER A 87 -4.77 -14.81 5.09
C SER A 87 -3.79 -13.97 5.90
N THR A 88 -4.22 -13.67 7.12
CA THR A 88 -3.45 -13.20 8.28
C THR A 88 -3.13 -11.71 8.41
N ASP A 89 -3.52 -11.23 9.59
CA ASP A 89 -3.36 -9.95 10.25
C ASP A 89 -4.13 -8.75 9.67
N ASN A 90 -5.09 -8.31 10.49
CA ASN A 90 -5.70 -6.98 10.49
C ASN A 90 -4.79 -5.96 9.79
N GLY A 91 -5.23 -5.47 8.63
CA GLY A 91 -4.44 -4.57 7.79
C GLY A 91 -3.71 -3.51 8.61
N TYR A 92 -2.42 -3.36 8.34
CA TYR A 92 -1.61 -2.34 8.99
C TYR A 92 -2.20 -0.97 8.66
N ILE A 93 -2.29 -0.13 9.68
CA ILE A 93 -2.80 1.24 9.56
C ILE A 93 -1.59 2.17 9.52
N CYS A 94 -1.67 3.20 8.69
CA CYS A 94 -0.69 4.27 8.66
C CYS A 94 -0.79 5.08 9.95
N ASP A 95 0.27 5.14 10.75
CA ASP A 95 0.34 5.94 11.98
C ASP A 95 0.30 7.46 11.73
N GLY A 96 0.38 7.88 10.46
CA GLY A 96 0.30 9.29 10.05
C GLY A 96 -1.09 9.75 9.62
N CYS A 97 -1.87 8.89 8.96
CA CYS A 97 -3.16 9.27 8.37
C CYS A 97 -4.33 8.34 8.71
N ASP A 98 -4.10 7.29 9.49
CA ASP A 98 -5.07 6.26 9.86
C ASP A 98 -5.68 5.48 8.67
N CYS A 99 -5.09 5.59 7.47
CA CYS A 99 -5.50 4.81 6.30
C CYS A 99 -4.88 3.41 6.30
N PHE A 100 -5.53 2.47 5.61
CA PHE A 100 -4.96 1.14 5.38
C PHE A 100 -3.70 1.22 4.53
N LEU A 101 -2.68 0.46 4.95
CA LEU A 101 -1.42 0.32 4.23
C LEU A 101 -1.51 -0.82 3.22
N VAL A 102 -1.20 -0.51 1.96
CA VAL A 102 -1.12 -1.47 0.87
C VAL A 102 0.11 -1.14 0.01
N GLY A 103 0.88 -2.16 -0.38
CA GLY A 103 2.04 -1.97 -1.23
C GLY A 103 3.25 -1.44 -0.47
N PHE A 104 3.82 -0.31 -0.89
CA PHE A 104 5.02 0.27 -0.31
C PHE A 104 4.70 0.97 1.00
N VAL A 105 5.45 0.59 2.04
CA VAL A 105 5.30 1.13 3.39
C VAL A 105 6.66 1.41 3.99
N TYR A 106 6.75 2.44 4.81
CA TYR A 106 7.91 2.72 5.65
C TYR A 106 7.63 2.17 7.05
N ARG A 107 8.41 1.19 7.49
CA ARG A 107 8.22 0.51 8.77
C ARG A 107 9.47 0.63 9.64
N CYS A 108 9.27 0.86 10.93
CA CYS A 108 10.33 0.66 11.92
C CYS A 108 10.48 -0.85 12.22
N GLU A 109 11.70 -1.37 12.22
CA GLU A 109 11.94 -2.78 12.57
C GLU A 109 11.88 -3.02 14.09
N GLU A 110 12.09 -1.97 14.88
CA GLU A 110 12.13 -2.03 16.35
C GLU A 110 10.78 -1.71 17.01
N CYS A 111 9.91 -0.98 16.30
CA CYS A 111 8.62 -0.49 16.81
C CYS A 111 7.47 -0.92 15.89
N ASP A 112 6.26 -1.08 16.44
CA ASP A 112 5.02 -1.19 15.65
C ASP A 112 4.62 0.20 15.12
N PHE A 113 5.47 0.79 14.28
CA PHE A 113 5.27 2.11 13.65
C PHE A 113 5.42 1.98 12.13
N ASN A 114 4.38 2.36 11.40
CA ASN A 114 4.26 2.16 9.96
C ASN A 114 3.65 3.41 9.30
N LEU A 115 4.22 3.86 8.18
CA LEU A 115 3.71 4.96 7.37
C LEU A 115 3.52 4.52 5.92
N ASP A 116 2.51 5.08 5.26
CA ASP A 116 2.46 5.05 3.80
C ASP A 116 3.55 5.95 3.21
N VAL A 117 3.86 5.76 1.93
CA VAL A 117 4.90 6.53 1.22
C VAL A 117 4.64 8.04 1.26
N ASN A 118 3.38 8.48 1.20
CA ASN A 118 3.05 9.90 1.23
C ASN A 118 3.32 10.46 2.64
N CYS A 119 2.89 9.79 3.71
CA CYS A 119 3.13 10.22 5.08
C CYS A 119 4.61 10.25 5.42
N ALA A 120 5.38 9.27 4.93
CA ALA A 120 6.82 9.21 5.16
C ALA A 120 7.62 10.29 4.42
N LEU A 121 7.18 10.71 3.23
CA LEU A 121 7.94 11.62 2.36
C LEU A 121 7.39 13.05 2.31
N LEU A 122 6.08 13.27 2.46
CA LEU A 122 5.47 14.61 2.38
C LEU A 122 5.60 15.40 3.69
N MET A 123 5.81 14.75 4.83
CA MET A 123 6.07 15.44 6.10
C MET A 123 7.45 16.12 6.16
N ASN A 124 8.31 15.90 5.15
CA ASN A 124 9.53 16.70 4.95
C ASN A 124 9.24 18.09 4.34
N ASN A 125 8.03 18.32 3.81
CA ASN A 125 7.60 19.60 3.23
C ASN A 125 6.32 20.09 3.91
N ASN A 126 6.47 20.66 5.13
CA ASN A 126 5.53 21.54 5.84
C ASN A 126 4.15 21.72 5.19
N ARG A 127 3.27 20.73 5.32
CA ARG A 127 1.82 20.90 5.25
C ARG A 127 1.20 20.11 6.38
N ILE A 128 1.07 20.80 7.50
CA ILE A 128 0.20 20.44 8.62
C ILE A 128 -1.20 20.23 8.02
N LEU A 129 -1.60 18.98 7.84
CA LEU A 129 -3.02 18.67 7.78
C LEU A 129 -3.43 18.41 9.23
N GLU A 130 -4.11 19.41 9.78
CA GLU A 130 -4.79 19.33 11.06
C GLU A 130 -5.63 18.06 11.14
N SER A 131 -5.12 17.05 11.83
CA SER A 131 -5.94 15.99 12.42
C SER A 131 -5.22 15.37 13.61
N SER A 132 -4.70 16.21 14.51
CA SER A 132 -4.45 15.81 15.89
C SER A 132 -5.79 15.55 16.60
N LYS A 133 -6.45 14.45 16.26
CA LYS A 133 -7.40 13.82 17.16
C LYS A 133 -6.63 12.91 18.13
N PRO A 134 -6.95 12.93 19.42
CA PRO A 134 -6.25 12.12 20.41
C PRO A 134 -6.39 10.64 20.07
N LYS A 135 -5.28 9.90 20.20
CA LYS A 135 -5.17 8.45 20.01
C LYS A 135 -6.31 7.74 20.76
N ALA A 136 -7.32 7.27 20.03
CA ALA A 136 -8.29 6.33 20.61
C ALA A 136 -7.62 4.96 20.70
N ALA A 137 -7.74 4.30 21.86
CA ALA A 137 -7.21 2.96 22.08
C ALA A 137 -7.61 2.01 20.95
N ARG A 138 -6.64 1.21 20.48
CA ARG A 138 -6.72 0.23 19.40
C ARG A 138 -7.96 -0.66 19.58
N ARG A 139 -9.07 -0.28 18.95
CA ARG A 139 -10.26 -1.13 18.80
C ARG A 139 -10.08 -1.88 17.50
N THR A 140 -9.94 -3.20 17.59
CA THR A 140 -10.04 -4.13 16.47
C THR A 140 -11.38 -3.91 15.76
N LYS A 141 -11.38 -3.08 14.71
CA LYS A 141 -12.49 -3.04 13.76
C LYS A 141 -12.26 -4.16 12.77
N GLN A 142 -12.96 -5.27 12.99
CA GLN A 142 -13.14 -6.31 12.00
C GLN A 142 -14.01 -5.71 10.90
N HIS A 143 -13.39 -5.24 9.82
CA HIS A 143 -14.13 -4.76 8.67
C HIS A 143 -14.18 -5.88 7.63
N TYR A 144 -15.39 -6.36 7.40
CA TYR A 144 -15.71 -7.39 6.43
C TYR A 144 -15.51 -6.82 5.03
N ILE A 145 -14.43 -7.21 4.36
CA ILE A 145 -14.38 -7.13 2.90
C ILE A 145 -15.07 -8.39 2.41
N HIS A 146 -16.32 -8.27 1.95
CA HIS A 146 -16.86 -8.89 0.72
C HIS A 146 -18.40 -8.79 0.69
N PRO A 147 -19.00 -8.21 -0.35
CA PRO A 147 -20.28 -8.68 -0.85
C PRO A 147 -20.04 -9.92 -1.73
N ASP A 148 -20.91 -10.91 -1.56
CA ASP A 148 -21.18 -12.02 -2.47
C ASP A 148 -20.25 -13.24 -2.44
N HIS A 149 -20.47 -14.09 -1.44
CA HIS A 149 -20.67 -15.51 -1.73
C HIS A 149 -21.91 -16.00 -0.98
N LEU A 150 -22.94 -16.33 -1.77
CA LEU A 150 -24.20 -16.94 -1.33
C LEU A 150 -23.93 -18.19 -0.48
N LEU A 151 -24.57 -18.23 0.69
CA LEU A 151 -24.62 -19.37 1.60
C LEU A 151 -25.14 -20.61 0.86
N ALA A 152 -24.30 -21.63 0.72
CA ALA A 152 -24.81 -22.99 0.61
C ALA A 152 -25.25 -23.43 2.02
N LEU A 153 -26.57 -23.47 2.22
CA LEU A 153 -27.21 -24.11 3.37
C LEU A 153 -26.88 -25.60 3.36
N PHE A 154 -26.27 -26.11 4.44
CA PHE A 154 -26.37 -27.51 4.78
C PHE A 154 -27.22 -27.63 6.04
N ASN A 155 -28.35 -28.32 5.87
CA ASN A 155 -29.12 -28.91 6.95
C ASN A 155 -28.47 -30.24 7.34
#